data_AF-A0AAF0YV65-F1
#
_entry.id   AF-A0AAF0YV65-F1
#
_cell.length_a   1.000
_cell.length_b   1.000
_cell.length_c   1.000
_cell.angle_alpha   90.00
_cell.angle_beta   90.00
_cell.angle_gamma   90.00
#
_symmetry.space_group_name_H-M   'P 1'
#
loop_
_entity.id
_entity.type
_entity.pdbx_description
1 polymer ?
#
loop_
_entity_poly.entity_id
_entity_poly.type
_entity_poly.pdbx_seq_one_letter_code
_entity_poly.pdbx_strand_id
1 'polypeptide(L)'
;MKELGIFARLFAFVVVPALCLTGCARLLGVPQGLAPEDEPYLFDRSDPSFHLAKPCEDITDEQVSELGLKRSEADKYSQNSDGIDSCSFDTEDYDLVMVTGAAYKLAQLKTAGVPMDYQPAAEKSPVWAYSQDGESGCTIAAETPRGTVEVDYVSSLNNSSGTVSDCPNAERYFDLLIGEKLNEYRAN
;
A
#
# COMPACT_ATOMS: atom_id res chain seq x y z
N MET A 1 31.64 -36.21 58.78
CA MET A 1 30.19 -36.35 58.48
C MET A 1 29.52 -35.01 58.71
N LYS A 2 28.87 -34.47 57.65
CA LYS A 2 27.84 -33.42 57.61
C LYS A 2 28.28 -32.03 58.13
N GLU A 3 28.62 -31.06 57.28
CA GLU A 3 27.78 -30.32 56.31
C GLU A 3 26.42 -29.89 56.90
N LEU A 4 26.23 -28.57 57.05
CA LEU A 4 25.01 -27.80 56.69
C LEU A 4 25.01 -26.49 57.49
N GLY A 5 25.24 -25.36 56.82
CA GLY A 5 25.07 -24.05 57.46
C GLY A 5 25.53 -22.81 56.71
N ILE A 6 25.94 -22.90 55.43
CA ILE A 6 26.38 -21.72 54.64
C ILE A 6 25.80 -21.76 53.21
N PHE A 7 24.51 -22.09 53.06
CA PHE A 7 23.84 -22.06 51.76
C PHE A 7 22.64 -21.11 51.68
N ALA A 8 22.47 -20.24 52.69
CA ALA A 8 21.32 -19.33 52.74
C ALA A 8 21.58 -17.90 52.21
N ARG A 9 22.75 -17.60 51.62
CA ARG A 9 23.09 -16.21 51.22
C ARG A 9 23.63 -16.00 49.80
N LEU A 10 23.66 -17.02 48.94
CA LEU A 10 24.28 -16.91 47.60
C LEU A 10 23.34 -17.11 46.41
N PHE A 11 22.03 -17.17 46.62
CA PHE A 11 21.03 -17.37 45.56
C PHE A 11 20.17 -16.13 45.25
N ALA A 12 20.62 -14.92 45.62
CA ALA A 12 19.89 -13.68 45.33
C ALA A 12 20.52 -12.82 44.22
N PHE A 13 21.67 -13.20 43.64
CA PHE A 13 22.47 -12.28 42.81
C PHE A 13 22.75 -12.68 41.37
N VAL A 14 22.16 -13.76 40.84
CA VAL A 14 22.48 -14.21 39.47
C VAL A 14 21.28 -14.23 38.50
N VAL A 15 20.04 -14.03 38.98
CA VAL A 15 18.86 -14.10 38.10
C VAL A 15 18.44 -12.75 37.48
N VAL A 16 19.12 -11.65 37.82
CA VAL A 16 18.69 -10.29 37.42
C VAL A 16 19.39 -9.68 36.19
N PRO A 17 20.52 -10.15 35.62
CA PRO A 17 21.05 -9.48 34.41
C PRO A 17 20.42 -9.96 33.10
N ALA A 18 19.85 -11.16 33.04
CA ALA A 18 19.38 -11.74 31.77
C ALA A 18 18.02 -11.18 31.30
N LEU A 19 17.17 -10.72 32.21
CA LEU A 19 15.87 -10.11 31.89
C LEU A 19 15.97 -8.63 31.51
N CYS A 20 17.12 -7.98 31.74
CA CYS A 20 17.32 -6.58 31.37
C CYS A 20 17.78 -6.41 29.90
N LEU A 21 18.33 -7.44 29.26
CA LEU A 21 18.83 -7.33 27.88
C LEU A 21 17.73 -7.43 26.82
N THR A 22 16.59 -8.07 27.09
CA THR A 22 15.45 -8.08 26.17
C THR A 22 14.54 -6.85 26.34
N GLY A 23 14.60 -6.18 27.50
CA GLY A 23 13.80 -4.99 27.81
C GLY A 23 14.40 -3.66 27.34
N CYS A 24 15.72 -3.57 27.15
CA CYS A 24 16.36 -2.31 26.75
C CYS A 24 16.14 -1.91 25.29
N ALA A 25 15.81 -2.85 24.39
CA ALA A 25 15.52 -2.50 23.00
C ALA A 25 14.23 -1.67 22.85
N ARG A 26 13.21 -1.92 23.70
CA ARG A 26 11.97 -1.14 23.73
C ARG A 26 12.14 0.31 24.20
N LEU A 27 13.21 0.60 24.95
CA LEU A 27 13.50 1.93 25.47
C LEU A 27 14.41 2.78 24.56
N LEU A 28 15.02 2.16 23.54
CA LEU A 28 15.97 2.81 22.62
C LEU A 28 15.34 3.28 21.31
N GLY A 29 14.01 3.16 21.15
CA GLY A 29 13.31 3.67 19.96
C GLY A 29 13.71 2.99 18.65
N VAL A 30 14.25 1.77 18.71
CA VAL A 30 14.47 0.95 17.51
C VAL A 30 13.07 0.63 16.96
N PRO A 31 12.74 1.04 15.73
CA PRO A 31 11.43 0.72 15.17
C PRO A 31 11.34 -0.81 15.10
N GLN A 32 10.32 -1.37 15.76
CA GLN A 32 10.10 -2.80 15.71
C GLN A 32 9.65 -3.11 14.28
N GLY A 33 10.37 -4.04 13.64
CA GLY A 33 10.00 -4.57 12.33
C GLY A 33 8.58 -5.12 12.32
N LEU A 34 8.10 -5.38 11.10
CA LEU A 34 6.77 -5.91 10.88
C LEU A 34 6.54 -7.23 11.63
N ALA A 35 5.33 -7.43 12.17
CA ALA A 35 5.00 -8.69 12.84
C ALA A 35 4.91 -9.84 11.81
N PRO A 36 5.33 -11.08 12.13
CA PRO A 36 5.32 -12.19 11.17
C PRO A 36 3.95 -12.47 10.54
N GLU A 37 2.87 -12.25 11.28
CA GLU A 37 1.49 -12.37 10.80
C GLU A 37 1.11 -11.34 9.74
N ASP A 38 1.76 -10.17 9.73
CA ASP A 38 1.50 -9.08 8.81
C ASP A 38 2.42 -9.13 7.58
N GLU A 39 3.55 -9.83 7.66
CA GLU A 39 4.52 -9.99 6.55
C GLU A 39 3.91 -10.40 5.21
N PRO A 40 2.90 -11.29 5.12
CA PRO A 40 2.29 -11.63 3.84
C PRO A 40 1.49 -10.49 3.21
N TYR A 41 1.05 -9.52 4.01
CA TYR A 41 0.04 -8.53 3.64
C TYR A 41 0.58 -7.10 3.57
N LEU A 42 1.58 -6.77 4.39
CA LEU A 42 2.14 -5.43 4.51
C LEU A 42 3.62 -5.40 4.15
N PHE A 43 4.10 -4.22 3.76
CA PHE A 43 5.53 -3.96 3.64
C PHE A 43 6.08 -3.47 4.99
N ASP A 44 7.33 -3.85 5.32
CA ASP A 44 7.96 -3.38 6.55
C ASP A 44 8.42 -1.92 6.38
N ARG A 45 7.63 -1.01 6.93
CA ARG A 45 7.86 0.44 6.85
C ARG A 45 8.96 0.91 7.79
N SER A 46 9.43 0.04 8.69
CA SER A 46 10.60 0.32 9.54
C SER A 46 11.92 0.06 8.83
N ASP A 47 11.91 -0.65 7.70
CA ASP A 47 13.09 -0.86 6.87
C ASP A 47 13.61 0.51 6.40
N PRO A 48 14.86 0.90 6.70
CA PRO A 48 15.42 2.19 6.29
C PRO A 48 15.52 2.34 4.77
N SER A 49 15.44 1.24 4.03
CA SER A 49 15.36 1.24 2.58
C SER A 49 13.92 1.40 2.07
N PHE A 50 12.89 1.26 2.90
CA PHE A 50 11.51 1.43 2.47
C PHE A 50 11.25 2.84 1.92
N HIS A 51 10.74 2.90 0.70
CA HIS A 51 10.28 4.12 0.06
C HIS A 51 8.91 3.85 -0.55
N LEU A 52 7.89 4.55 -0.06
CA LEU A 52 6.55 4.49 -0.61
C LEU A 52 6.57 5.09 -2.02
N ALA A 53 5.94 4.43 -2.99
CA ALA A 53 5.66 5.04 -4.29
C ALA A 53 4.74 6.26 -4.09
N LYS A 54 5.09 7.38 -4.71
CA LYS A 54 4.37 8.65 -4.53
C LYS A 54 3.77 9.17 -5.83
N PRO A 55 2.80 8.45 -6.41
CA PRO A 55 2.24 8.82 -7.70
C PRO A 55 1.67 10.24 -7.70
N CYS A 56 1.22 10.77 -6.57
CA CYS A 56 0.63 12.10 -6.52
C CYS A 56 1.67 13.23 -6.56
N GLU A 57 2.91 12.96 -6.15
CA GLU A 57 4.06 13.84 -6.36
C GLU A 57 4.63 13.68 -7.78
N ASP A 58 4.57 12.47 -8.35
CA ASP A 58 5.15 12.14 -9.66
C ASP A 58 4.27 12.55 -10.85
N ILE A 59 2.94 12.55 -10.69
CA ILE A 59 1.98 12.98 -11.72
C ILE A 59 1.96 14.52 -11.79
N THR A 60 2.43 15.05 -12.91
CA THR A 60 2.56 16.50 -13.11
C THR A 60 1.24 17.15 -13.55
N ASP A 61 1.12 18.46 -13.34
CA ASP A 61 -0.06 19.21 -13.79
C ASP A 61 -0.14 19.26 -15.32
N GLU A 62 0.99 19.22 -16.04
CA GLU A 62 1.02 19.09 -17.50
C GLU A 62 0.40 17.78 -17.95
N GLN A 63 0.82 16.65 -17.35
CA GLN A 63 0.27 15.33 -17.68
C GLN A 63 -1.25 15.27 -17.41
N VAL A 64 -1.70 15.83 -16.28
CA VAL A 64 -3.12 15.94 -15.94
C VAL A 64 -3.88 16.75 -17.01
N SER A 65 -3.36 17.93 -17.37
CA SER A 65 -4.00 18.80 -18.36
C SER A 65 -4.02 18.20 -19.77
N GLU A 66 -2.95 17.51 -20.19
CA GLU A 66 -2.87 16.86 -21.51
C GLU A 66 -3.87 15.70 -21.65
N LEU A 67 -4.21 15.06 -20.54
CA LEU A 67 -5.21 14.00 -20.47
C LEU A 67 -6.65 14.50 -20.33
N GLY A 68 -6.86 15.83 -20.27
CA GLY A 68 -8.18 16.43 -20.04
C GLY A 68 -8.73 16.18 -18.63
N LEU A 69 -7.86 15.82 -17.69
CA LEU A 69 -8.21 15.57 -16.30
C LEU A 69 -8.15 16.87 -15.49
N LYS A 70 -8.84 16.89 -14.35
CA LYS A 70 -8.73 17.95 -13.35
C LYS A 70 -8.52 17.33 -11.99
N ARG A 71 -7.56 17.83 -11.20
CA ARG A 71 -7.43 17.41 -9.79
C ARG A 71 -8.74 17.63 -9.08
N SER A 72 -9.22 16.59 -8.41
CA SER A 72 -10.51 16.64 -7.72
C SER A 72 -10.42 17.57 -6.52
N GLU A 73 -11.48 18.33 -6.30
CA GLU A 73 -11.61 19.17 -5.11
C GLU A 73 -11.75 18.31 -3.83
N ALA A 74 -12.11 17.03 -3.97
CA ALA A 74 -12.20 16.05 -2.88
C ALA A 74 -10.85 15.82 -2.17
N ASP A 75 -9.73 15.94 -2.90
CA ASP A 75 -8.39 15.74 -2.35
C ASP A 75 -8.05 16.74 -1.23
N LYS A 76 -8.68 17.92 -1.22
CA LYS A 76 -8.50 18.92 -0.14
C LYS A 76 -8.98 18.41 1.22
N TYR A 77 -9.79 17.35 1.22
CA TYR A 77 -10.35 16.72 2.40
C TYR A 77 -9.76 15.33 2.65
N SER A 78 -8.94 14.81 1.73
CA SER A 78 -8.23 13.54 1.90
C SER A 78 -7.10 13.73 2.90
N GLN A 79 -7.09 12.90 3.94
CA GLN A 79 -5.95 12.82 4.86
C GLN A 79 -5.00 11.76 4.33
N ASN A 80 -3.84 12.19 3.85
CA ASN A 80 -2.73 11.27 3.64
C ASN A 80 -2.44 10.58 4.97
N SER A 81 -2.73 9.28 5.02
CA SER A 81 -2.42 8.45 6.17
C SER A 81 -1.04 7.85 5.99
N ASP A 82 -0.41 7.53 7.11
CA ASP A 82 0.94 7.01 7.10
C ASP A 82 1.01 5.68 6.33
N GLY A 83 1.73 5.65 5.21
CA GLY A 83 1.80 4.50 4.29
C GLY A 83 0.83 4.53 3.10
N ILE A 84 0.15 5.64 2.85
CA ILE A 84 -0.71 5.87 1.68
C ILE A 84 -0.41 7.25 1.08
N ASP A 85 -0.21 7.30 -0.24
CA ASP A 85 -0.16 8.52 -1.05
C ASP A 85 -1.31 8.43 -2.07
N SER A 86 -2.31 9.31 -1.98
CA SER A 86 -3.50 9.21 -2.83
C SER A 86 -3.99 10.57 -3.30
N CYS A 87 -4.43 10.60 -4.55
CA CYS A 87 -4.98 11.77 -5.23
C CYS A 87 -6.05 11.30 -6.20
N SER A 88 -6.94 12.21 -6.57
CA SER A 88 -8.04 11.93 -7.45
C SER A 88 -8.19 12.99 -8.51
N PHE A 89 -8.75 12.56 -9.64
CA PHE A 89 -8.94 13.38 -10.82
C PHE A 89 -10.34 13.17 -11.38
N ASP A 90 -10.99 14.26 -11.76
CA ASP A 90 -12.28 14.24 -12.44
C ASP A 90 -12.05 14.29 -13.95
N THR A 91 -12.76 13.45 -14.70
CA THR A 91 -12.81 13.50 -16.16
C THR A 91 -13.77 14.60 -16.65
N GLU A 92 -13.74 14.92 -17.95
CA GLU A 92 -14.72 15.85 -18.55
C GLU A 92 -16.17 15.36 -18.42
N ASP A 93 -16.36 14.05 -18.33
CA ASP A 93 -17.64 13.37 -18.18
C ASP A 93 -18.05 13.16 -16.72
N TYR A 94 -17.33 13.78 -15.77
CA TYR A 94 -17.53 13.67 -14.32
C TYR A 94 -17.33 12.25 -13.76
N ASP A 95 -16.56 11.42 -14.46
CA ASP A 95 -16.06 10.17 -13.89
C ASP A 95 -14.89 10.47 -12.93
N LEU A 96 -14.63 9.54 -12.00
CA LEU A 96 -13.56 9.67 -11.03
C LEU A 96 -12.42 8.72 -11.38
N VAL A 97 -11.19 9.24 -11.38
CA VAL A 97 -9.95 8.47 -11.41
C VAL A 97 -9.24 8.69 -10.07
N MET A 98 -9.04 7.64 -9.28
CA MET A 98 -8.25 7.71 -8.06
C MET A 98 -6.94 6.96 -8.24
N VAL A 99 -5.84 7.60 -7.90
CA VAL A 99 -4.49 7.03 -7.99
C VAL A 99 -3.91 6.91 -6.59
N THR A 100 -3.38 5.75 -6.27
CA THR A 100 -2.89 5.45 -4.92
C THR A 100 -1.56 4.71 -4.95
N GLY A 101 -0.59 5.16 -4.16
CA GLY A 101 0.57 4.39 -3.73
C GLY A 101 0.40 3.95 -2.29
N ALA A 102 0.55 2.66 -2.00
CA ALA A 102 0.25 2.11 -0.67
C ALA A 102 1.28 1.10 -0.18
N ALA A 103 1.45 1.04 1.14
CA ALA A 103 2.39 0.15 1.84
C ALA A 103 1.81 -1.25 2.17
N TYR A 104 0.83 -1.72 1.39
CA TYR A 104 0.32 -3.09 1.45
C TYR A 104 0.62 -3.85 0.16
N LYS A 105 0.58 -5.18 0.25
CA LYS A 105 0.81 -6.14 -0.84
C LYS A 105 -0.50 -6.47 -1.55
N LEU A 106 -0.42 -6.99 -2.76
CA LEU A 106 -1.58 -7.52 -3.49
C LEU A 106 -2.29 -8.62 -2.72
N ALA A 107 -1.59 -9.35 -1.85
CA ALA A 107 -2.22 -10.35 -0.97
C ALA A 107 -3.25 -9.72 -0.02
N GLN A 108 -3.02 -8.50 0.47
CA GLN A 108 -3.99 -7.77 1.29
C GLN A 108 -5.20 -7.33 0.47
N LEU A 109 -4.99 -6.89 -0.77
CA LEU A 109 -6.10 -6.53 -1.64
C LEU A 109 -6.95 -7.76 -1.97
N LYS A 110 -6.34 -8.93 -2.19
CA LYS A 110 -7.05 -10.19 -2.47
C LYS A 110 -7.90 -10.72 -1.32
N THR A 111 -7.68 -10.27 -0.08
CA THR A 111 -8.53 -10.64 1.05
C THR A 111 -9.73 -9.69 1.21
N ALA A 112 -9.59 -8.44 0.77
CA ALA A 112 -10.61 -7.40 0.97
C ALA A 112 -11.45 -7.12 -0.28
N GLY A 113 -10.89 -7.27 -1.48
CA GLY A 113 -11.52 -6.91 -2.76
C GLY A 113 -12.25 -8.04 -3.46
N VAL A 114 -13.17 -7.67 -4.34
CA VAL A 114 -13.91 -8.57 -5.24
C VAL A 114 -13.18 -8.67 -6.57
N PRO A 115 -12.77 -9.88 -7.03
CA PRO A 115 -12.05 -10.03 -8.29
C PRO A 115 -12.95 -9.67 -9.49
N MET A 116 -12.41 -8.94 -10.45
CA MET A 116 -13.09 -8.63 -11.71
C MET A 116 -12.80 -9.69 -12.77
N ASP A 117 -13.78 -9.97 -13.64
CA ASP A 117 -13.59 -10.80 -14.84
C ASP A 117 -12.89 -9.98 -15.94
N TYR A 118 -11.67 -9.54 -15.61
CA TYR A 118 -10.83 -8.71 -16.44
C TYR A 118 -9.37 -9.11 -16.22
N GLN A 119 -8.63 -9.28 -17.31
CA GLN A 119 -7.22 -9.68 -17.26
C GLN A 119 -6.35 -8.50 -17.69
N PRO A 120 -5.67 -7.81 -16.75
CA PRO A 120 -4.72 -6.76 -17.11
C PRO A 120 -3.56 -7.32 -17.92
N ALA A 121 -2.91 -6.43 -18.68
CA ALA A 121 -1.80 -6.78 -19.53
C ALA A 121 -0.63 -7.41 -18.74
N ALA A 122 -0.07 -8.49 -19.29
CA ALA A 122 0.85 -9.36 -18.55
C ALA A 122 2.18 -8.67 -18.20
N GLU A 123 2.63 -7.71 -19.00
CA GLU A 123 3.83 -6.90 -18.76
C GLU A 123 3.76 -6.08 -17.46
N LYS A 124 2.55 -5.81 -16.97
CA LYS A 124 2.31 -5.13 -15.69
C LYS A 124 2.46 -6.07 -14.50
N SER A 125 2.71 -7.36 -14.69
CA SER A 125 2.75 -8.33 -13.60
C SER A 125 3.87 -8.06 -12.58
N PRO A 126 3.66 -8.31 -11.28
CA PRO A 126 2.41 -8.77 -10.66
C PRO A 126 1.33 -7.67 -10.65
N VAL A 127 0.16 -7.99 -11.22
CA VAL A 127 -0.98 -7.07 -11.39
C VAL A 127 -2.28 -7.79 -11.11
N TRP A 128 -3.29 -7.05 -10.65
CA TRP A 128 -4.62 -7.57 -10.36
C TRP A 128 -5.70 -6.53 -10.66
N ALA A 129 -6.82 -7.00 -11.23
CA ALA A 129 -8.03 -6.20 -11.41
C ALA A 129 -9.09 -6.61 -10.37
N TYR A 130 -9.63 -5.65 -9.66
CA TYR A 130 -10.62 -5.88 -8.61
C TYR A 130 -11.56 -4.69 -8.45
N SER A 131 -12.65 -4.86 -7.70
CA SER A 131 -13.47 -3.78 -7.17
C SER A 131 -13.52 -3.91 -5.65
N GLN A 132 -13.59 -2.79 -4.94
CA GLN A 132 -13.60 -2.80 -3.47
C GLN A 132 -14.83 -3.51 -2.90
N ASP A 133 -16.01 -3.32 -3.53
CA ASP A 133 -17.30 -3.87 -3.08
C ASP A 133 -17.95 -4.79 -4.12
N GLY A 134 -17.43 -4.82 -5.36
CA GLY A 134 -17.98 -5.59 -6.47
C GLY A 134 -19.11 -4.87 -7.22
N GLU A 135 -19.47 -3.66 -6.81
CA GLU A 135 -20.56 -2.87 -7.38
C GLU A 135 -20.05 -1.54 -7.95
N SER A 136 -18.97 -1.00 -7.40
CA SER A 136 -18.44 0.32 -7.71
C SER A 136 -17.05 0.23 -8.34
N GLY A 137 -16.92 0.82 -9.54
CA GLY A 137 -15.65 1.05 -10.23
C GLY A 137 -14.80 -0.18 -10.51
N CYS A 138 -13.66 0.02 -11.12
CA CYS A 138 -12.64 -1.02 -11.25
C CYS A 138 -11.27 -0.44 -10.91
N THR A 139 -10.52 -1.21 -10.13
CA THR A 139 -9.17 -0.89 -9.72
C THR A 139 -8.17 -1.83 -10.37
N ILE A 140 -7.14 -1.26 -10.98
CA ILE A 140 -5.94 -1.98 -11.43
C ILE A 140 -4.83 -1.72 -10.42
N ALA A 141 -4.36 -2.78 -9.77
CA ALA A 141 -3.30 -2.73 -8.77
C ALA A 141 -2.07 -3.50 -9.24
N ALA A 142 -0.88 -2.90 -9.15
CA ALA A 142 0.39 -3.55 -9.43
C ALA A 142 1.30 -3.51 -8.21
N GLU A 143 1.86 -4.67 -7.84
CA GLU A 143 2.85 -4.73 -6.76
C GLU A 143 4.22 -4.32 -7.27
N THR A 144 4.95 -3.64 -6.39
CA THR A 144 6.35 -3.30 -6.50
C THR A 144 7.09 -3.92 -5.31
N PRO A 145 8.44 -3.96 -5.29
CA PRO A 145 9.18 -4.49 -4.15
C PRO A 145 8.93 -3.76 -2.82
N ARG A 146 8.33 -2.56 -2.84
CA ARG A 146 8.17 -1.67 -1.68
C ARG A 146 6.76 -1.09 -1.53
N GLY A 147 5.79 -1.58 -2.28
CA GLY A 147 4.42 -1.08 -2.20
C GLY A 147 3.52 -1.67 -3.26
N THR A 148 2.30 -1.19 -3.29
CA THR A 148 1.36 -1.40 -4.40
C THR A 148 1.01 -0.02 -4.96
N VAL A 149 0.94 0.09 -6.28
CA VAL A 149 0.38 1.25 -6.98
C VAL A 149 -0.92 0.87 -7.63
N GLU A 150 -1.92 1.75 -7.55
CA GLU A 150 -3.28 1.47 -7.94
C GLU A 150 -3.88 2.62 -8.71
N VAL A 151 -4.72 2.28 -9.68
CA VAL A 151 -5.62 3.23 -10.33
C VAL A 151 -7.02 2.65 -10.29
N ASP A 152 -7.91 3.34 -9.60
CA ASP A 152 -9.34 3.09 -9.56
C ASP A 152 -10.06 4.04 -10.51
N TYR A 153 -10.99 3.51 -11.30
CA TYR A 153 -11.85 4.30 -12.16
C TYR A 153 -13.31 3.98 -11.84
N VAL A 154 -14.09 5.03 -11.59
CA VAL A 154 -15.52 4.96 -11.29
C VAL A 154 -16.25 5.79 -12.33
N SER A 155 -17.02 5.14 -13.19
CA SER A 155 -17.91 5.85 -14.12
C SER A 155 -19.01 6.60 -13.36
N SER A 156 -19.37 7.80 -13.85
CA SER A 156 -20.46 8.56 -13.27
C SER A 156 -21.79 7.78 -13.37
N LEU A 157 -22.72 8.03 -12.45
CA LEU A 157 -24.01 7.31 -12.39
C LEU A 157 -24.82 7.36 -13.70
N ASN A 158 -24.56 8.35 -14.56
CA ASN A 158 -25.22 8.49 -15.86
C ASN A 158 -24.58 7.61 -16.96
N ASN A 159 -23.37 7.11 -16.72
CA ASN A 159 -22.55 6.32 -17.64
C ASN A 159 -22.28 4.88 -17.16
N SER A 160 -22.83 4.49 -16.00
CA SER A 160 -22.61 3.18 -15.37
C SER A 160 -23.03 2.03 -16.32
N SER A 161 -22.03 1.44 -16.98
CA SER A 161 -22.17 0.23 -17.80
C SER A 161 -21.91 -1.06 -17.01
N GLY A 162 -21.49 -0.91 -15.75
CA GLY A 162 -21.14 -1.98 -14.82
C GLY A 162 -19.69 -1.89 -14.36
N THR A 163 -19.40 -2.48 -13.21
CA THR A 163 -18.08 -2.52 -12.54
C THR A 163 -16.99 -3.09 -13.46
N VAL A 164 -17.26 -4.16 -14.21
CA VAL A 164 -16.27 -4.78 -15.12
C VAL A 164 -15.97 -3.91 -16.34
N SER A 165 -16.94 -3.15 -16.85
CA SER A 165 -16.74 -2.25 -18.00
C SER A 165 -15.90 -1.01 -17.67
N ASP A 166 -15.67 -0.75 -16.38
CA ASP A 166 -14.78 0.31 -15.92
C ASP A 166 -13.30 -0.13 -15.98
N CYS A 167 -13.01 -1.43 -16.03
CA CYS A 167 -11.63 -1.94 -16.01
C CYS A 167 -10.76 -1.51 -17.21
N PRO A 168 -11.24 -1.46 -18.46
CA PRO A 168 -10.46 -0.91 -19.57
C PRO A 168 -10.04 0.55 -19.35
N ASN A 169 -10.89 1.37 -18.74
CA ASN A 169 -10.56 2.75 -18.41
C ASN A 169 -9.59 2.83 -17.24
N ALA A 170 -9.79 2.02 -16.19
CA ALA A 170 -8.85 1.89 -15.09
C ALA A 170 -7.44 1.50 -15.60
N GLU A 171 -7.34 0.51 -16.49
CA GLU A 171 -6.06 0.11 -17.07
C GLU A 171 -5.47 1.19 -17.98
N ARG A 172 -6.29 1.87 -18.79
CA ARG A 172 -5.84 3.00 -19.60
C ARG A 172 -5.24 4.11 -18.73
N TYR A 173 -5.90 4.52 -17.67
CA TYR A 173 -5.37 5.56 -16.77
C TYR A 173 -4.19 5.06 -15.97
N PHE A 174 -4.14 3.77 -15.60
CA PHE A 174 -2.95 3.15 -15.05
C PHE A 174 -1.75 3.29 -15.98
N ASP A 175 -1.90 2.96 -17.27
CA ASP A 175 -0.83 3.09 -18.26
C ASP A 175 -0.39 4.55 -18.44
N LEU A 176 -1.34 5.48 -18.49
CA LEU A 176 -1.06 6.89 -18.74
C LEU A 176 -0.47 7.62 -17.54
N LEU A 177 -0.85 7.26 -16.32
CA LEU A 177 -0.46 7.96 -15.09
C LEU A 177 0.69 7.27 -14.35
N ILE A 178 0.75 5.94 -14.40
CA ILE A 178 1.71 5.11 -13.65
C ILE A 178 2.66 4.33 -14.56
N GLY A 179 2.25 3.99 -15.78
CA GLY A 179 2.94 3.03 -16.64
C GLY A 179 4.44 3.31 -16.85
N GLU A 180 4.82 4.57 -17.11
CA GLU A 180 6.23 4.94 -17.27
C GLU A 180 7.02 4.81 -15.95
N LYS A 181 6.39 5.16 -14.82
CA LYS A 181 6.99 5.11 -13.48
C LYS A 181 7.02 3.71 -12.87
N LEU A 182 6.20 2.78 -13.34
CA LEU A 182 6.11 1.43 -12.78
C LEU A 182 7.47 0.72 -12.75
N ASN A 183 8.28 0.89 -13.80
CA ASN A 183 9.63 0.30 -13.85
C ASN A 183 10.58 0.96 -12.84
N GLU A 184 10.47 2.27 -12.63
CA GLU A 184 11.24 2.99 -11.61
C GLU A 184 10.87 2.51 -10.20
N TYR A 185 9.57 2.36 -9.91
CA TYR A 185 9.10 1.83 -8.62
C TYR A 185 9.48 0.37 -8.39
N ARG A 186 9.75 -0.39 -9.46
CA ARG A 186 10.21 -1.78 -9.37
C ARG A 186 11.72 -1.93 -9.23
N ALA A 187 12.47 -0.91 -9.65
CA ALA A 187 13.92 -0.90 -9.53
C ALA A 187 14.40 -0.41 -8.15
N ASN A 188 13.55 0.37 -7.48
CA ASN A 188 13.83 0.98 -6.17
C ASN A 188 13.13 0.24 -5.04
#